data_AF-A0A0B8WLW5-F1
#
_entry.id   AF-A0A0B8WLW5-F1
#
_cell.length_a   1.000
_cell.length_b   1.000
_cell.length_c   1.000
_cell.angle_alpha   90.00
_cell.angle_beta   90.00
_cell.angle_gamma   90.00
#
_symmetry.space_group_name_H-M   'P 1'
#
loop_
_entity.id
_entity.type
_entity.pdbx_description
1 polymer ?
#
loop_
_entity_poly.entity_id
_entity_poly.type
_entity_poly.pdbx_seq_one_letter_code
_entity_poly.pdbx_strand_id
1 'polypeptide(L)'
;MKKIMYVLILVLTANLMACAQEDGNVDVSITSSTLPLIPATAVSCLAQRNAGSDAATPDVSASYFKIPVITFTRKDTSKTLIIAFIRVSIQIPGSASPVTCEYGGDQLAALRTEWFNNATKEAAIPVGEASYATGCAMYCGGINSTNQFVATGTLEVFGLERDDSQNETPVKVQTTITIQSY
;
A
#
# COMPACT_ATOMS: atom_id res chain seq x y z
N MET A 1 -61.60 37.39 -13.02
CA MET A 1 -60.57 36.75 -13.87
C MET A 1 -59.18 37.18 -13.39
N LYS A 2 -58.18 36.28 -13.53
CA LYS A 2 -56.75 36.35 -13.09
C LYS A 2 -56.53 35.65 -11.74
N LYS A 3 -56.52 34.31 -11.75
CA LYS A 3 -55.38 33.38 -11.99
C LYS A 3 -54.34 33.43 -10.87
N ILE A 4 -54.55 32.51 -9.93
CA ILE A 4 -53.59 31.95 -8.97
C ILE A 4 -52.41 31.35 -9.75
N MET A 5 -51.19 31.65 -9.33
CA MET A 5 -50.01 30.89 -9.75
C MET A 5 -49.12 30.67 -8.52
N TYR A 6 -49.36 29.55 -7.84
CA TYR A 6 -48.45 28.99 -6.85
C TYR A 6 -47.22 28.48 -7.62
N VAL A 7 -46.08 29.16 -7.46
CA VAL A 7 -44.79 28.62 -7.91
C VAL A 7 -44.31 27.66 -6.83
N LEU A 8 -44.63 26.39 -7.04
CA LEU A 8 -44.11 25.26 -6.28
C LEU A 8 -42.64 25.07 -6.69
N ILE A 9 -41.70 25.63 -5.93
CA ILE A 9 -40.27 25.31 -6.10
C ILE A 9 -40.05 24.00 -5.36
N LEU A 10 -40.11 22.90 -6.10
CA LEU A 10 -39.81 21.56 -5.61
C LEU A 10 -38.29 21.43 -5.42
N VAL A 11 -37.93 21.01 -4.22
CA VAL A 11 -36.59 20.71 -3.73
C VAL A 11 -35.96 19.55 -4.52
N LEU A 12 -34.78 19.78 -5.08
CA LEU A 12 -33.79 18.73 -5.33
C LEU A 12 -32.50 19.14 -4.61
N THR A 13 -32.52 19.00 -3.28
CA THR A 13 -31.26 18.80 -2.54
C THR A 13 -30.75 17.43 -2.95
N ALA A 14 -29.84 17.41 -3.92
CA ALA A 14 -28.92 16.32 -4.09
C ALA A 14 -28.19 16.17 -2.76
N ASN A 15 -28.68 15.27 -1.90
CA ASN A 15 -27.89 14.71 -0.83
C ASN A 15 -26.74 13.99 -1.53
N LEU A 16 -25.65 14.73 -1.76
CA LEU A 16 -24.32 14.17 -1.71
C LEU A 16 -24.25 13.51 -0.33
N MET A 17 -24.64 12.23 -0.28
CA MET A 17 -24.22 11.34 0.78
C MET A 17 -22.71 11.48 0.79
N ALA A 18 -22.22 12.27 1.73
CA ALA A 18 -20.88 12.15 2.22
C ALA A 18 -20.67 10.65 2.40
N CYS A 19 -19.74 10.08 1.63
CA CYS A 19 -19.21 8.77 1.96
C CYS A 19 -18.76 8.90 3.41
N ALA A 20 -19.55 8.36 4.33
CA ALA A 20 -19.13 8.20 5.69
C ALA A 20 -17.85 7.38 5.57
N GLN A 21 -16.74 8.03 5.90
CA GLN A 21 -15.47 7.36 6.04
C GLN A 21 -15.67 6.41 7.22
N GLU A 22 -16.09 5.18 6.93
CA GLU A 22 -16.20 4.14 7.94
C GLU A 22 -14.84 4.06 8.65
N ASP A 23 -14.88 4.01 9.98
CA ASP A 23 -13.68 3.80 10.79
C ASP A 23 -12.90 2.63 10.18
N GLY A 24 -11.67 2.91 9.75
CA GLY A 24 -10.86 1.96 8.99
C GLY A 24 -10.77 0.62 9.73
N ASN A 25 -11.31 -0.43 9.12
CA ASN A 25 -11.31 -1.78 9.68
C ASN A 25 -9.92 -2.43 9.68
N VAL A 26 -8.98 -1.85 8.91
CA VAL A 26 -7.61 -2.31 8.78
C VAL A 26 -6.67 -1.21 9.23
N ASP A 27 -5.82 -1.52 10.20
CA ASP A 27 -4.70 -0.70 10.62
C ASP A 27 -3.42 -1.30 10.02
N VAL A 28 -2.53 -0.46 9.49
CA VAL A 28 -1.23 -0.87 8.96
C VAL A 28 -0.15 -0.28 9.85
N SER A 29 0.74 -1.14 10.33
CA SER A 29 1.87 -0.76 11.16
C SER A 29 3.18 -1.20 10.53
N ILE A 30 4.20 -0.38 10.74
CA ILE A 30 5.58 -0.63 10.32
C ILE A 30 6.42 -0.33 11.55
N THR A 31 7.48 -1.11 11.79
CA THR A 31 8.43 -0.78 12.85
C THR A 31 9.05 0.59 12.56
N SER A 32 8.66 1.59 13.36
CA SER A 32 8.96 3.01 13.14
C SER A 32 10.45 3.29 13.39
N SER A 33 11.26 3.14 12.35
CA SER A 33 12.65 3.59 12.35
C SER A 33 12.90 4.40 11.08
N THR A 34 13.77 5.41 11.20
CA THR A 34 14.26 6.14 10.05
C THR A 34 15.00 5.19 9.12
N LEU A 35 14.60 5.17 7.85
CA LEU A 35 15.13 4.26 6.85
C LEU A 35 16.36 4.89 6.18
N PRO A 36 17.56 4.30 6.27
CA PRO A 36 18.74 4.84 5.62
C PRO A 36 18.67 4.65 4.11
N LEU A 37 19.16 5.64 3.37
CA LEU A 37 19.46 5.49 1.95
C LEU A 37 20.77 4.72 1.77
N ILE A 38 20.74 3.62 1.02
CA ILE A 38 21.85 2.70 0.83
C ILE A 38 22.42 2.88 -0.60
N PRO A 39 23.69 3.31 -0.77
CA PRO A 39 24.27 3.63 -2.07
C PRO A 39 24.83 2.39 -2.81
N ALA A 40 24.08 1.30 -2.80
CA ALA A 40 24.45 0.05 -3.47
C ALA A 40 23.22 -0.55 -4.17
N THR A 41 23.41 -1.49 -5.11
CA THR A 41 22.30 -2.28 -5.66
C THR A 41 21.82 -3.32 -4.65
N ALA A 42 20.61 -3.83 -4.82
CA ALA A 42 20.07 -4.92 -4.01
C ALA A 42 19.34 -5.98 -4.84
N VAL A 43 19.05 -7.10 -4.19
CA VAL A 43 18.21 -8.18 -4.71
C VAL A 43 16.85 -8.08 -4.01
N SER A 44 15.78 -7.98 -4.78
CA SER A 44 14.41 -7.96 -4.30
C SER A 44 13.96 -9.35 -3.82
N CYS A 45 12.88 -9.39 -3.04
CA CYS A 45 12.27 -10.66 -2.63
C CYS A 45 11.84 -11.50 -3.84
N LEU A 46 11.38 -10.86 -4.92
CA LEU A 46 10.99 -11.55 -6.14
C LEU A 46 12.19 -12.17 -6.84
N ALA A 47 13.28 -11.41 -7.00
CA ALA A 47 14.51 -11.93 -7.61
C ALA A 47 15.09 -13.09 -6.80
N GLN A 48 15.11 -12.97 -5.47
CA GLN A 48 15.57 -14.04 -4.57
C GLN A 48 14.69 -15.29 -4.71
N ARG A 49 13.37 -15.12 -4.77
CA ARG A 49 12.43 -16.23 -4.94
C ARG A 49 12.58 -16.92 -6.29
N ASN A 50 12.72 -16.14 -7.36
CA ASN A 50 12.84 -16.67 -8.72
C ASN A 50 14.16 -17.42 -8.95
N ALA A 51 15.23 -17.04 -8.24
CA ALA A 51 16.51 -17.74 -8.29
C ALA A 51 16.49 -19.09 -7.56
N GLY A 52 15.62 -19.27 -6.56
CA GLY A 52 15.55 -20.52 -5.79
C GLY A 52 16.86 -20.82 -5.05
N SER A 53 17.56 -21.87 -5.48
CA SER A 53 18.88 -22.24 -4.95
C SER A 53 20.06 -21.53 -5.63
N ASP A 54 19.81 -20.87 -6.76
CA ASP A 54 20.86 -20.18 -7.52
C ASP A 54 21.14 -18.79 -6.95
N ALA A 55 22.26 -18.20 -7.37
CA ALA A 55 22.61 -16.83 -7.02
C ALA A 55 21.68 -15.84 -7.73
N ALA A 56 20.86 -15.14 -6.95
CA ALA A 56 19.98 -14.09 -7.47
C ALA A 56 20.77 -12.88 -7.97
N THR A 57 20.36 -12.33 -9.12
CA THR A 57 20.96 -11.12 -9.68
C THR A 57 20.34 -9.87 -9.08
N PRO A 58 21.13 -8.82 -8.79
CA PRO A 58 20.58 -7.54 -8.34
C PRO A 58 19.60 -6.95 -9.37
N ASP A 59 18.39 -6.65 -8.93
CA ASP A 59 17.31 -6.04 -9.71
C ASP A 59 16.84 -4.70 -9.14
N VAL A 60 17.31 -4.34 -7.94
CA VAL A 60 17.06 -3.04 -7.31
C VAL A 60 18.22 -2.10 -7.66
N SER A 61 17.89 -1.02 -8.35
CA SER A 61 18.82 0.08 -8.66
C SER A 61 19.50 0.64 -7.42
N ALA A 62 20.72 1.15 -7.60
CA ALA A 62 21.47 1.79 -6.52
C ALA A 62 20.70 2.96 -5.86
N SER A 63 21.12 3.32 -4.65
CA SER A 63 20.46 4.34 -3.83
C SER A 63 19.02 3.95 -3.55
N TYR A 64 18.86 2.96 -2.67
CA TYR A 64 17.57 2.43 -2.25
C TYR A 64 17.37 2.55 -0.75
N PHE A 65 16.11 2.53 -0.30
CA PHE A 65 15.77 2.28 1.10
C PHE A 65 14.96 0.98 1.22
N LYS A 66 15.07 0.32 2.37
CA LYS A 66 14.30 -0.89 2.70
C LYS A 66 13.14 -0.49 3.58
N ILE A 67 11.93 -0.85 3.17
CA ILE A 67 10.76 -0.80 4.03
C ILE A 67 10.73 -2.13 4.76
N PRO A 68 10.85 -2.14 6.10
CA PRO A 68 10.85 -3.36 6.86
C PRO A 68 9.50 -4.06 6.77
N VAL A 69 9.38 -5.19 7.45
CA VAL A 69 8.15 -5.97 7.50
C VAL A 69 6.94 -5.09 7.84
N ILE A 70 5.91 -5.19 6.99
CA ILE A 70 4.65 -4.45 7.14
C ILE A 70 3.66 -5.39 7.81
N THR A 71 3.07 -4.93 8.92
CA THR A 71 2.05 -5.68 9.66
C THR A 71 0.69 -5.06 9.44
N PHE A 72 -0.24 -5.85 8.91
CA PHE A 72 -1.65 -5.56 8.74
C PHE A 72 -2.41 -6.10 9.95
N THR A 73 -3.10 -5.23 10.67
CA THR A 73 -3.94 -5.58 11.83
C THR A 73 -5.39 -5.24 11.51
N ARG A 74 -6.30 -6.16 11.80
CA ARG A 74 -7.72 -6.02 11.46
C ARG A 74 -8.57 -5.93 12.73
N LYS A 75 -9.54 -5.02 12.74
CA LYS A 75 -10.53 -4.88 13.83
C LYS A 75 -11.65 -5.89 13.69
N ASP A 76 -12.16 -6.07 12.47
CA ASP A 76 -13.14 -7.08 12.07
C ASP A 76 -12.46 -8.13 11.18
N THR A 77 -12.50 -9.38 11.65
CA THR A 77 -11.92 -10.56 11.01
C THR A 77 -12.97 -11.38 10.23
N SER A 78 -14.21 -10.91 10.12
CA SER A 78 -15.33 -11.61 9.47
C SER A 78 -15.22 -11.68 7.94
N LYS A 79 -14.51 -10.74 7.31
CA LYS A 79 -14.32 -10.67 5.85
C LYS A 79 -12.95 -11.18 5.40
N THR A 80 -12.77 -11.45 4.12
CA THR A 80 -11.43 -11.65 3.54
C THR A 80 -10.83 -10.30 3.20
N LEU A 81 -9.57 -10.05 3.54
CA LEU A 81 -8.85 -8.84 3.12
C LEU A 81 -7.97 -9.18 1.91
N ILE A 82 -8.16 -8.48 0.80
CA ILE A 82 -7.38 -8.65 -0.42
C ILE A 82 -6.50 -7.42 -0.60
N ILE A 83 -5.19 -7.60 -0.64
CA ILE A 83 -4.25 -6.52 -0.93
C ILE A 83 -4.09 -6.44 -2.45
N ALA A 84 -4.44 -5.31 -3.05
CA ALA A 84 -4.28 -5.10 -4.49
C ALA A 84 -2.85 -4.64 -4.81
N PHE A 85 -2.39 -3.60 -4.11
CA PHE A 85 -1.03 -3.11 -4.23
C PHE A 85 -0.61 -2.26 -3.02
N ILE A 86 0.70 -2.12 -2.85
CA ILE A 86 1.31 -1.21 -1.88
C ILE A 86 2.07 -0.15 -2.66
N ARG A 87 1.81 1.13 -2.41
CA ARG A 87 2.50 2.26 -3.01
C ARG A 87 3.27 3.02 -1.95
N VAL A 88 4.48 3.43 -2.29
CA VAL A 88 5.31 4.30 -1.47
C VAL A 88 5.68 5.51 -2.30
N SER A 89 5.36 6.71 -1.81
CA SER A 89 5.61 7.97 -2.49
C SER A 89 6.38 8.91 -1.59
N ILE A 90 7.53 9.41 -2.05
CA ILE A 90 8.40 10.31 -1.28
C ILE A 90 8.83 11.49 -2.14
N GLN A 91 8.69 12.70 -1.61
CA GLN A 91 9.30 13.87 -2.19
C GLN A 91 10.71 14.05 -1.64
N ILE A 92 11.72 13.77 -2.46
CA ILE A 92 13.12 13.98 -2.08
C ILE A 92 13.46 15.47 -2.26
N PRO A 93 14.07 16.13 -1.25
CA PRO A 93 14.54 17.51 -1.39
C PRO A 93 15.51 17.65 -2.57
N GLY A 94 15.24 18.60 -3.46
CA GLY A 94 16.06 18.82 -4.66
C GLY A 94 15.74 17.89 -5.84
N SER A 95 14.84 16.92 -5.70
CA SER A 95 14.33 16.13 -6.82
C SER A 95 13.15 16.83 -7.51
N ALA A 96 13.15 16.84 -8.85
CA ALA A 96 12.06 17.40 -9.65
C ALA A 96 10.79 16.53 -9.64
N SER A 97 10.90 15.25 -9.27
CA SER A 97 9.77 14.32 -9.22
C SER A 97 9.79 13.49 -7.95
N PRO A 98 8.62 13.14 -7.40
CA PRO A 98 8.52 12.18 -6.32
C PRO A 98 9.11 10.83 -6.74
N VAL A 99 9.75 10.16 -5.79
CA VAL A 99 10.10 8.76 -5.91
C VAL A 99 8.86 7.95 -5.57
N THR A 100 8.37 7.15 -6.52
CA THR A 100 7.22 6.26 -6.33
C THR A 100 7.62 4.82 -6.59
N CYS A 101 7.34 3.95 -5.62
CA CYS A 101 7.54 2.51 -5.73
C CYS A 101 6.22 1.78 -5.48
N GLU A 102 5.84 0.90 -6.40
CA GLU A 102 4.59 0.14 -6.34
C GLU A 102 4.87 -1.37 -6.35
N TYR A 103 4.24 -2.08 -5.42
CA TYR A 103 4.28 -3.54 -5.33
C TYR A 103 2.87 -4.06 -5.56
N GLY A 104 2.66 -4.66 -6.73
CA GLY A 104 1.46 -5.41 -7.09
C GLY A 104 1.83 -6.75 -7.71
N GLY A 105 0.85 -7.61 -7.96
CA GLY A 105 1.05 -8.90 -8.65
C GLY A 105 2.17 -9.74 -8.05
N ASP A 106 3.13 -10.17 -8.87
CA ASP A 106 4.21 -11.05 -8.43
C ASP A 106 5.16 -10.42 -7.40
N GLN A 107 5.37 -9.10 -7.44
CA GLN A 107 6.17 -8.38 -6.44
C GLN A 107 5.48 -8.43 -5.07
N LEU A 108 4.16 -8.24 -5.04
CA LEU A 108 3.36 -8.39 -3.83
C LEU A 108 3.34 -9.85 -3.35
N ALA A 109 3.19 -10.81 -4.28
CA ALA A 109 3.28 -12.24 -3.97
C ALA A 109 4.62 -12.63 -3.35
N ALA A 110 5.71 -11.97 -3.75
CA ALA A 110 7.04 -12.24 -3.23
C ALA A 110 7.24 -11.72 -1.81
N LEU A 111 6.38 -10.82 -1.33
CA LEU A 111 6.44 -10.36 0.05
C LEU A 111 5.99 -11.44 1.03
N ARG A 112 5.07 -12.33 0.65
CA ARG A 112 4.72 -13.55 1.40
C ARG A 112 3.85 -14.51 0.57
N THR A 113 4.22 -15.78 0.53
CA THR A 113 3.52 -16.79 -0.30
C THR A 113 2.24 -17.32 0.34
N GLU A 114 2.18 -17.43 1.67
CA GLU A 114 1.10 -18.13 2.39
C GLU A 114 -0.29 -17.53 2.17
N TRP A 115 -0.36 -16.21 2.00
CA TRP A 115 -1.59 -15.48 1.69
C TRP A 115 -1.67 -15.04 0.23
N PHE A 116 -0.79 -15.54 -0.64
CA PHE A 116 -0.91 -15.29 -2.07
C PHE A 116 -1.54 -16.50 -2.77
N ASN A 117 -2.76 -16.32 -3.27
CA ASN A 117 -3.45 -17.32 -4.05
C ASN A 117 -2.91 -17.32 -5.49
N ASN A 118 -2.13 -18.34 -5.83
CA ASN A 118 -1.55 -18.48 -7.18
C ASN A 118 -2.59 -18.69 -8.29
N ALA A 119 -3.79 -19.20 -7.97
CA ALA A 119 -4.84 -19.45 -8.95
C ALA A 119 -5.59 -18.16 -9.30
N THR A 120 -5.94 -17.35 -8.31
CA THR A 120 -6.65 -16.07 -8.52
C THR A 120 -5.70 -14.87 -8.68
N LYS A 121 -4.40 -15.05 -8.41
CA LYS A 121 -3.37 -14.00 -8.38
C LYS A 121 -3.68 -12.89 -7.37
N GLU A 122 -4.24 -13.27 -6.23
CA GLU A 122 -4.67 -12.36 -5.17
C GLU A 122 -3.85 -12.56 -3.90
N ALA A 123 -3.46 -11.45 -3.29
CA ALA A 123 -2.95 -11.43 -1.92
C ALA A 123 -4.13 -11.44 -0.93
N ALA A 124 -4.69 -12.61 -0.66
CA ALA A 124 -5.87 -12.81 0.15
C ALA A 124 -5.50 -13.27 1.58
N ILE A 125 -5.73 -12.39 2.53
CA ILE A 125 -5.70 -12.67 3.96
C ILE A 125 -7.08 -13.20 4.39
N PRO A 126 -7.20 -14.50 4.75
CA PRO A 126 -8.48 -15.12 5.04
C PRO A 126 -9.13 -14.61 6.33
N VAL A 127 -10.39 -15.00 6.52
CA VAL A 127 -11.19 -14.75 7.73
C VAL A 127 -10.55 -15.35 8.98
N GLY A 128 -10.90 -14.80 10.15
CA GLY A 128 -10.54 -15.34 11.47
C GLY A 128 -9.16 -14.92 11.99
N GLU A 129 -8.39 -14.18 11.20
CA GLU A 129 -7.02 -13.85 11.55
C GLU A 129 -6.81 -12.35 11.63
N ALA A 130 -6.36 -11.91 12.80
CA ALA A 130 -6.37 -10.51 13.20
C ALA A 130 -5.08 -9.76 12.84
N SER A 131 -3.96 -10.47 12.63
CA SER A 131 -2.67 -9.82 12.36
C SER A 131 -1.81 -10.64 11.40
N TYR A 132 -1.31 -9.99 10.36
CA TYR A 132 -0.46 -10.59 9.35
C TYR A 132 0.68 -9.68 9.00
N ALA A 133 1.83 -10.28 8.72
CA ALA A 133 3.03 -9.53 8.37
C ALA A 133 3.55 -9.95 6.99
N THR A 134 4.23 -9.07 6.27
CA THR A 134 5.08 -9.53 5.15
C THR A 134 6.22 -10.40 5.68
N GLY A 135 6.72 -11.33 4.87
CA GLY A 135 7.88 -12.16 5.20
C GLY A 135 9.21 -11.57 4.71
N CYS A 136 9.16 -10.52 3.90
CA CYS A 136 10.32 -9.89 3.28
C CYS A 136 10.13 -8.36 3.20
N ALA A 137 11.26 -7.64 3.13
CA ALA A 137 11.30 -6.19 3.03
C ALA A 137 10.99 -5.71 1.61
N MET A 138 10.25 -4.61 1.48
CA MET A 138 10.13 -3.95 0.19
C MET A 138 11.35 -3.06 -0.06
N TYR A 139 11.78 -2.99 -1.30
CA TYR A 139 12.91 -2.18 -1.74
C TYR A 139 12.42 -1.10 -2.70
N CYS A 140 12.87 0.13 -2.49
CA CYS A 140 12.57 1.25 -3.36
C CYS A 140 13.88 1.96 -3.71
N GLY A 141 14.34 1.81 -4.96
CA GLY A 141 15.65 2.23 -5.44
C GLY A 141 15.58 3.20 -6.60
N GLY A 142 16.75 3.60 -7.12
CA GLY A 142 16.86 4.57 -8.21
C GLY A 142 16.74 6.02 -7.74
N ILE A 143 17.05 6.28 -6.47
CA ILE A 143 16.95 7.61 -5.88
C ILE A 143 18.19 8.40 -6.26
N ASN A 144 18.00 9.41 -7.11
CA ASN A 144 19.07 10.34 -7.44
C ASN A 144 19.07 11.49 -6.43
N SER A 145 19.94 11.39 -5.43
CA SER A 145 20.24 12.50 -4.52
C SER A 145 21.75 12.62 -4.35
N THR A 146 22.24 13.85 -4.44
CA THR A 146 23.67 14.18 -4.27
C THR A 146 23.96 14.82 -2.91
N ASN A 147 22.93 15.14 -2.12
CA ASN A 147 23.05 15.82 -0.83
C ASN A 147 22.45 14.97 0.29
N GLN A 148 22.88 15.24 1.53
CA GLN A 148 22.22 14.74 2.72
C GLN A 148 20.81 15.30 2.83
N PHE A 149 19.86 14.48 3.25
CA PHE A 149 18.48 14.91 3.43
C PHE A 149 17.75 14.03 4.45
N VAL A 150 16.64 14.57 4.96
CA VAL A 150 15.60 13.82 5.64
C VAL A 150 14.29 14.12 4.90
N ALA A 151 13.57 13.07 4.51
CA ALA A 151 12.31 13.18 3.77
C ALA A 151 11.26 12.26 4.39
N THR A 152 10.02 12.76 4.47
CA THR A 152 8.87 11.95 4.86
C THR A 152 8.14 11.48 3.63
N GLY A 153 7.96 10.17 3.52
CA GLY A 153 7.14 9.51 2.52
C GLY A 153 5.79 9.07 3.06
N THR A 154 4.88 8.81 2.14
CA THR A 154 3.61 8.14 2.42
C THR A 154 3.70 6.71 1.90
N LEU A 155 3.39 5.75 2.76
CA LEU A 155 3.10 4.37 2.37
C LEU A 155 1.58 4.19 2.37
N GLU A 156 1.06 3.74 1.25
CA GLU A 156 -0.36 3.49 1.04
C GLU A 156 -0.55 2.01 0.70
N VAL A 157 -1.49 1.36 1.37
CA VAL A 157 -1.94 0.01 1.07
C VAL A 157 -3.35 0.12 0.51
N PHE A 158 -3.54 -0.39 -0.69
CA PHE A 158 -4.83 -0.44 -1.36
C PHE A 158 -5.29 -1.89 -1.42
N GLY A 159 -6.55 -2.10 -1.07
CA GLY A 159 -7.14 -3.42 -1.02
C GLY A 159 -8.67 -3.41 -1.07
N LEU A 160 -9.24 -4.58 -0.85
CA LEU A 160 -10.67 -4.84 -0.86
C LEU A 160 -11.01 -5.74 0.34
N GLU A 161 -12.15 -5.51 0.97
CA GLU A 161 -12.78 -6.48 1.86
C GLU A 161 -13.85 -7.24 1.09
N ARG A 162 -13.75 -8.57 1.10
CA ARG A 162 -14.68 -9.48 0.43
C ARG A 162 -15.49 -10.26 1.46
N ASP A 163 -16.81 -10.14 1.42
CA ASP A 163 -17.73 -10.92 2.27
C ASP A 163 -18.02 -12.32 1.71
N ASP A 164 -18.77 -13.13 2.46
CA ASP A 164 -19.18 -14.49 2.04
C ASP A 164 -20.05 -14.49 0.77
N SER A 165 -20.71 -13.37 0.48
CA SER A 165 -21.52 -13.16 -0.74
C SER A 165 -20.69 -12.64 -1.92
N GLN A 166 -19.35 -12.57 -1.79
CA GLN A 166 -18.42 -12.02 -2.77
C GLN A 166 -18.59 -10.52 -3.05
N ASN A 167 -19.27 -9.77 -2.17
CA ASN A 167 -19.32 -8.31 -2.30
C ASN A 167 -17.99 -7.70 -1.85
N GLU A 168 -17.49 -6.74 -2.62
CA GLU A 168 -16.20 -6.12 -2.39
C GLU A 168 -16.34 -4.66 -1.94
N THR A 169 -15.68 -4.31 -0.84
CA THR A 169 -15.61 -2.94 -0.33
C THR A 169 -14.17 -2.42 -0.39
N PRO A 170 -13.89 -1.29 -1.07
CA PRO A 170 -12.54 -0.75 -1.12
C PRO A 170 -11.99 -0.37 0.25
N VAL A 171 -10.73 -0.71 0.50
CA VAL A 171 -9.99 -0.30 1.69
C VAL A 171 -8.71 0.41 1.26
N LYS A 172 -8.47 1.55 1.88
CA LYS A 172 -7.21 2.29 1.77
C LYS A 172 -6.68 2.57 3.16
N VAL A 173 -5.46 2.14 3.42
CA VAL A 173 -4.73 2.49 4.65
C VAL A 173 -3.48 3.24 4.27
N GLN A 174 -3.12 4.24 5.07
CA GLN A 174 -1.90 5.02 4.85
C GLN A 174 -1.14 5.20 6.15
N THR A 175 0.18 5.22 6.04
CA THR A 175 1.10 5.56 7.12
C THR A 175 2.28 6.35 6.56
N THR A 176 3.10 6.91 7.44
CA THR A 176 4.27 7.68 7.05
C THR A 176 5.55 6.92 7.32
N ILE A 177 6.54 7.14 6.48
CA ILE A 177 7.90 6.64 6.66
C ILE A 177 8.87 7.81 6.58
N THR A 178 9.96 7.74 7.33
CA THR A 178 11.02 8.74 7.26
C THR A 178 12.25 8.12 6.66
N ILE A 179 12.84 8.77 5.66
CA ILE A 179 14.06 8.34 4.98
C ILE A 179 15.15 9.37 5.24
N GLN A 180 16.36 8.89 5.47
CA GLN A 180 17.53 9.72 5.70
C GLN A 180 18.70 9.31 4.80
N SER A 181 19.32 10.30 4.17
CA SER A 181 20.58 10.17 3.45
C SER A 181 21.70 10.78 4.27
N TYR A 182 22.78 10.01 4.45
CA TYR A 182 23.99 10.39 5.16
C TYR A 182 25.13 10.75 4.19
#